data_AF-A0A368GXF0-F1
#
_entry.id   AF-A0A368GXF0-F1
#
_cell.length_a   1.000
_cell.length_b   1.000
_cell.length_c   1.000
_cell.angle_alpha   90.00
_cell.angle_beta   90.00
_cell.angle_gamma   90.00
#
_symmetry.space_group_name_H-M   'P 1'
#
loop_
_entity.id
_entity.type
_entity.pdbx_description
1 polymer ?
#
loop_
_entity_poly.entity_id
_entity_poly.type
_entity_poly.pdbx_seq_one_letter_code
_entity_poly.pdbx_strand_id
1 'polypeptide(L)'
;LITHQQFIFQFQDRLSYIDKRYDHLRKLTQTLKKKINDLEDIMRQDNDDENMEQIRQLIEEIKREKQLMRDEAHIIRGELSQAMYNEDLR
;
A
#
# COMPACT_ATOMS: atom_id res chain seq x y z
N LEU A 1 -28.29 -19.85 -12.00
CA LEU A 1 -27.62 -19.36 -13.23
C LEU A 1 -27.35 -17.88 -13.04
N ILE A 2 -26.09 -17.47 -12.82
CA ILE A 2 -25.71 -16.06 -12.85
C ILE A 2 -25.86 -15.62 -14.32
N THR A 3 -26.60 -14.55 -14.58
CA THR A 3 -26.74 -14.03 -15.94
C THR A 3 -25.41 -13.41 -16.39
N HIS A 4 -25.10 -13.46 -17.68
CA HIS A 4 -23.87 -12.85 -18.23
C HIS A 4 -23.70 -11.39 -17.79
N GLN A 5 -24.81 -10.66 -17.67
CA GLN A 5 -24.82 -9.28 -17.21
C GLN A 5 -24.42 -9.13 -15.73
N GLN A 6 -24.88 -10.04 -14.87
CA GLN A 6 -24.51 -10.04 -13.45
C GLN A 6 -23.02 -10.41 -13.23
N PHE A 7 -22.44 -11.26 -14.09
CA PHE A 7 -21.00 -11.52 -14.08
C PHE A 7 -20.18 -10.28 -14.46
N ILE A 8 -20.60 -9.54 -15.50
CA ILE A 8 -19.90 -8.33 -15.94
C ILE A 8 -19.87 -7.27 -14.83
N PHE A 9 -20.99 -7.05 -14.13
CA PHE A 9 -21.03 -6.10 -13.02
C PHE A 9 -20.10 -6.50 -11.88
N GLN A 10 -20.12 -7.76 -11.46
CA GLN A 10 -19.21 -8.26 -10.41
C GLN A 10 -17.73 -8.11 -10.80
N PHE A 11 -17.40 -8.33 -12.07
CA PHE A 11 -16.03 -8.15 -12.56
C PHE A 11 -15.61 -6.68 -12.57
N GLN A 12 -16.49 -5.78 -13.01
CA GLN A 12 -16.22 -4.33 -12.99
C GLN A 12 -16.03 -3.79 -11.57
N ASP A 13 -16.85 -4.22 -10.62
CA ASP A 13 -16.72 -3.82 -9.21
C ASP A 13 -15.37 -4.27 -8.63
N ARG A 14 -14.93 -5.48 -8.95
CA ARG A 14 -13.64 -6.02 -8.52
C ARG A 14 -12.47 -5.26 -9.14
N LEU A 15 -12.51 -4.92 -10.43
CA LEU A 15 -11.49 -4.09 -11.06
C LEU A 15 -11.41 -2.71 -10.41
N SER A 16 -12.55 -2.05 -10.18
CA SER A 16 -12.60 -0.75 -9.50
C SER A 16 -12.02 -0.81 -8.08
N TYR A 17 -12.27 -1.91 -7.37
CA TYR A 17 -11.69 -2.13 -6.05
C TYR A 17 -10.16 -2.27 -6.10
N ILE A 18 -9.64 -3.05 -7.05
CA ILE A 18 -8.19 -3.22 -7.27
C ILE A 18 -7.54 -1.87 -7.62
N ASP A 19 -8.16 -1.07 -8.49
CA ASP A 19 -7.66 0.27 -8.85
C ASP A 19 -7.53 1.17 -7.62
N LYS A 20 -8.56 1.19 -6.75
CA LYS A 20 -8.52 1.94 -5.48
C LYS A 20 -7.38 1.47 -4.57
N ARG A 21 -7.09 0.16 -4.54
CA ARG A 21 -5.96 -0.39 -3.77
C ARG A 21 -4.61 0.04 -4.33
N TYR A 22 -4.45 0.02 -5.66
CA TYR A 22 -3.24 0.53 -6.31
C TYR A 22 -3.02 2.03 -6.03
N ASP A 23 -4.08 2.83 -6.09
CA ASP A 23 -4.02 4.25 -5.74
C ASP A 23 -3.63 4.45 -4.27
N HIS A 24 -4.15 3.63 -3.36
CA HIS A 24 -3.75 3.66 -1.95
C HIS A 24 -2.27 3.31 -1.79
N LEU A 25 -1.80 2.23 -2.39
CA LEU A 25 -0.39 1.82 -2.37
C LEU A 25 0.53 2.91 -2.94
N ARG A 26 0.10 3.60 -4.01
CA ARG A 26 0.82 4.74 -4.58
C ARG A 26 0.96 5.89 -3.58
N LYS A 27 -0.11 6.23 -2.86
CA LYS A 27 -0.08 7.27 -1.81
C LYS A 27 0.85 6.88 -0.67
N LEU A 28 0.77 5.64 -0.18
CA LEU A 28 1.67 5.12 0.86
C LEU A 28 3.14 5.21 0.41
N THR A 29 3.42 4.88 -0.85
CA THR A 29 4.77 5.00 -1.44
C THR A 29 5.26 6.46 -1.43
N GLN A 30 4.40 7.42 -1.75
CA GLN A 30 4.74 8.85 -1.71
C GLN A 30 5.02 9.32 -0.28
N THR A 31 4.18 8.92 0.68
CA THR A 31 4.37 9.22 2.10
C THR A 31 5.69 8.65 2.62
N LEU A 32 5.99 7.38 2.30
CA LEU A 32 7.23 6.74 2.69
C LEU A 32 8.46 7.48 2.13
N LYS A 33 8.43 7.86 0.84
CA LYS A 33 9.52 8.64 0.22
C LYS A 33 9.74 9.97 0.95
N LYS A 34 8.66 10.68 1.28
CA LYS A 34 8.75 11.94 2.03
C LYS A 34 9.39 11.71 3.40
N LYS A 35 8.94 10.72 4.18
CA LYS A 35 9.50 10.40 5.49
C LYS A 35 10.98 10.00 5.43
N ILE A 36 11.41 9.30 4.37
CA ILE A 36 12.82 8.98 4.16
C ILE A 36 13.64 10.24 3.90
N ASN A 37 13.14 11.16 3.05
CA ASN A 37 13.82 12.43 2.80
C ASN A 37 13.91 13.27 4.07
N ASP A 38 12.82 13.37 4.83
CA ASP A 38 12.79 14.08 6.11
C ASP A 38 13.82 13.49 7.10
N LEU A 39 13.97 12.15 7.10
CA LEU A 39 14.98 11.47 7.92
C LEU A 39 16.39 11.81 7.47
N GLU A 40 16.67 11.78 6.17
CA GLU A 40 17.97 12.17 5.62
C GLU A 40 18.31 13.63 5.95
N ASP A 41 17.32 14.51 5.96
CA ASP A 41 17.52 15.92 6.28
C ASP A 41 17.82 16.14 7.77
N ILE A 42 17.14 15.43 8.68
CA ILE A 42 17.44 15.50 10.13
C ILE A 42 18.81 14.88 10.43
N MET A 43 19.17 13.78 9.78
CA MET A 43 20.47 13.13 9.97
C MET A 43 21.68 13.98 9.53
N ARG A 44 21.45 15.09 8.80
CA ARG A 44 22.48 16.07 8.42
C ARG A 44 22.64 17.20 9.45
N GLN A 45 21.75 17.28 10.44
CA GLN A 45 21.78 18.31 11.47
C GLN A 45 22.69 17.90 12.63
N ASP A 46 22.84 18.77 13.62
CA ASP A 46 23.65 18.49 14.81
C ASP A 46 23.07 17.32 15.62
N ASN A 47 23.94 16.50 16.19
CA ASN A 47 23.55 15.34 16.99
C ASN A 47 23.12 15.75 18.42
N ASP A 48 22.04 16.51 18.53
CA ASP A 48 21.41 16.85 19.80
C ASP A 48 20.28 15.87 20.17
N ASP A 49 19.87 15.91 21.45
CA ASP A 49 18.86 15.00 21.98
C ASP A 49 17.49 15.15 21.28
N GLU A 50 17.16 16.36 20.81
CA GLU A 50 15.91 16.63 20.11
C GLU A 50 15.90 15.96 18.74
N ASN A 51 16.96 16.13 17.96
CA ASN A 51 17.13 15.50 16.65
C ASN A 51 17.18 13.97 16.77
N MET A 52 17.84 13.45 17.82
CA MET A 52 17.88 12.01 18.07
C MET A 52 16.51 11.43 18.40
N GLU A 53 15.66 12.16 19.11
CA GLU A 53 14.28 11.75 19.38
C GLU A 53 13.41 11.82 18.11
N GLN A 54 13.54 12.89 17.31
CA GLN A 54 12.84 13.02 16.04
C GLN A 54 13.20 11.88 15.07
N ILE A 55 14.49 11.51 14.97
CA ILE A 55 14.97 10.38 14.19
C ILE A 55 14.29 9.08 14.64
N ARG A 56 14.20 8.82 15.95
CA ARG A 56 13.56 7.60 16.49
C ARG A 56 12.08 7.53 16.12
N GLN A 57 11.36 8.63 16.29
CA GLN A 57 9.94 8.71 15.94
C GLN A 57 9.71 8.46 14.45
N LEU A 58 10.53 9.10 13.61
CA LEU A 58 10.42 8.99 12.16
C LEU A 58 10.76 7.57 11.66
N ILE A 59 11.72 6.88 12.29
CA ILE A 59 12.00 5.47 12.01
C ILE A 59 10.79 4.58 12.33
N GLU A 60 10.11 4.79 13.45
CA GLU A 60 8.91 4.03 13.80
C GLU A 60 7.76 4.31 12.84
N GLU A 61 7.60 5.56 12.40
CA GLU A 61 6.63 5.90 11.36
C GLU A 61 6.94 5.25 10.01
N ILE A 62 8.20 5.20 9.61
CA ILE A 62 8.65 4.52 8.39
C ILE A 62 8.37 3.02 8.47
N LYS A 63 8.61 2.38 9.62
CA LYS A 63 8.28 0.96 9.84
C LYS A 63 6.78 0.71 9.71
N ARG A 64 5.95 1.55 10.33
CA ARG A 64 4.48 1.47 10.20
C ARG A 64 4.03 1.62 8.74
N GLU A 65 4.55 2.60 8.04
CA GLU A 65 4.23 2.85 6.62
C GLU A 65 4.59 1.64 5.74
N LYS A 66 5.78 1.06 5.95
CA LYS A 66 6.21 -0.17 5.23
C LYS A 66 5.27 -1.35 5.49
N GLN A 67 4.73 -1.48 6.69
CA GLN A 67 3.77 -2.54 7.00
C GLN A 67 2.45 -2.31 6.24
N LEU A 68 1.91 -1.09 6.25
CA LEU A 68 0.71 -0.75 5.49
C LEU A 68 0.87 -1.03 3.99
N MET A 69 2.04 -0.72 3.43
CA MET A 69 2.35 -1.04 2.03
C MET A 69 2.36 -2.55 1.75
N ARG A 70 2.91 -3.36 2.67
CA ARG A 70 2.90 -4.82 2.55
C ARG A 70 1.48 -5.36 2.61
N ASP A 71 0.68 -4.87 3.55
CA ASP A 71 -0.71 -5.28 3.70
C ASP A 71 -1.51 -4.98 2.43
N GLU A 72 -1.34 -3.78 1.86
CA GLU A 72 -1.99 -3.38 0.62
C GLU A 72 -1.57 -4.27 -0.56
N ALA A 73 -0.27 -4.58 -0.68
CA ALA A 73 0.23 -5.49 -1.72
C ALA A 73 -0.32 -6.91 -1.55
N HIS A 74 -0.47 -7.39 -0.32
CA HIS A 74 -1.08 -8.69 -0.03
C HIS A 74 -2.56 -8.74 -0.43
N ILE A 75 -3.31 -7.67 -0.18
CA ILE A 75 -4.72 -7.58 -0.59
C ILE A 75 -4.83 -7.63 -2.12
N ILE A 76 -4.06 -6.81 -2.83
CA ILE A 76 -4.05 -6.77 -4.30
C ILE A 76 -3.72 -8.16 -4.86
N ARG A 77 -2.67 -8.80 -4.34
CA ARG A 77 -2.29 -10.16 -4.76
C ARG A 77 -3.42 -11.17 -4.50
N GLY A 78 -4.09 -11.09 -3.35
CA GLY A 78 -5.20 -11.96 -3.01
C GLY A 78 -6.36 -11.84 -3.99
N GLU A 79 -6.74 -10.62 -4.35
CA GLU A 79 -7.79 -10.36 -5.34
C GLU A 79 -7.44 -10.90 -6.72
N LEU A 80 -6.19 -10.71 -7.17
CA LEU A 80 -5.70 -11.22 -8.44
C LEU A 80 -5.66 -12.75 -8.46
N SER A 81 -5.18 -13.40 -7.39
CA SER A 81 -5.16 -14.87 -7.29
C SER A 81 -6.57 -15.47 -7.30
N GLN A 82 -7.53 -14.85 -6.61
CA GLN A 82 -8.93 -15.27 -6.67
C GLN A 82 -9.54 -15.08 -8.06
N ALA A 83 -9.17 -14.02 -8.78
CA ALA A 83 -9.62 -13.82 -10.16
C ALA A 83 -9.12 -14.94 -11.09
N MET A 84 -7.83 -15.29 -11.01
CA MET A 84 -7.23 -16.35 -11.82
C MET A 84 -7.79 -17.75 -11.51
N TYR A 85 -7.95 -18.09 -10.22
CA TYR A 85 -8.49 -19.41 -9.82
C TYR A 85 -9.93 -19.63 -10.29
N ASN A 86 -10.72 -18.56 -10.38
CA ASN A 86 -12.09 -18.62 -10.91
C ASN A 86 -12.16 -18.72 -12.44
N GLU A 87 -11.08 -18.36 -13.15
CA GLU A 87 -10.95 -18.59 -14.60
C GLU A 87 -10.57 -20.04 -14.90
N ASP A 88 -9.70 -20.67 -14.08
CA ASP A 88 -9.29 -22.07 -14.27
C ASP A 88 -10.39 -23.11 -13.94
N LEU A 89 -11.41 -22.73 -13.15
CA LEU A 89 -12.54 -23.60 -12.78
C LEU A 89 -13.78 -23.45 -13.69
N ARG A 90 -13.71 -22.61 -14.72
CA ARG A 90 -14.78 -22.39 -15.71
C ARG A 90 -14.52 -23.12 -17.02
#